data_AF-A0A6I4NQR1-F1
#
_entry.id   AF-A0A6I4NQR1-F1
#
_cell.length_a   1.000
_cell.length_b   1.000
_cell.length_c   1.000
_cell.angle_alpha   90.00
_cell.angle_beta   90.00
_cell.angle_gamma   90.00
#
_symmetry.space_group_name_H-M   'P 1'
#
loop_
_entity.id
_entity.type
_entity.pdbx_description
1 polymer ?
#
loop_
_entity_poly.entity_id
_entity_poly.type
_entity_poly.pdbx_seq_one_letter_code
_entity_poly.pdbx_strand_id
1 'polypeptide(L)' 'MKTQFITDDKGNRTAVLLPIKQYNKLLEKLEDLEDVKLYDEAKRNDDGFRISIEEAFKIIEEKRKMAK' A
#
# COMPACT_ATOMS: atom_id res chain seq x y z
N MET A 1 8.83 20.51 -17.12
CA MET A 1 7.82 21.48 -16.64
C MET A 1 8.07 21.74 -15.17
N LYS A 2 8.01 23.00 -14.71
CA LYS A 2 8.08 23.32 -13.27
C LYS A 2 6.72 23.06 -12.63
N THR A 3 6.71 22.73 -11.33
CA THR A 3 5.47 22.56 -10.55
C THR A 3 4.66 23.86 -10.53
N GLN A 4 3.36 23.77 -10.75
CA GLN A 4 2.44 24.90 -10.71
C GLN A 4 1.43 24.69 -9.59
N PHE A 5 0.99 25.78 -8.96
CA PHE A 5 0.02 25.75 -7.87
C PHE A 5 -1.23 26.52 -8.29
N ILE A 6 -2.40 25.97 -7.95
CA ILE A 6 -3.69 26.64 -8.09
C ILE A 6 -4.02 27.24 -6.72
N THR A 7 -4.42 28.51 -6.69
CA THR A 7 -4.75 29.23 -5.45
C THR A 7 -6.22 29.60 -5.39
N ASP A 8 -6.77 29.69 -4.18
CA ASP A 8 -8.07 30.33 -3.93
C ASP A 8 -7.99 31.86 -4.04
N ASP A 9 -9.13 32.54 -3.89
CA ASP A 9 -9.23 34.01 -3.94
C ASP A 9 -8.47 34.73 -2.82
N LYS A 10 -8.08 34.00 -1.76
CA LYS A 10 -7.28 34.51 -0.64
C LYS A 10 -5.78 34.26 -0.85
N GLY A 11 -5.39 33.62 -1.96
CA GLY A 11 -4.02 33.28 -2.30
C GLY A 11 -3.50 31.97 -1.67
N ASN A 12 -4.35 31.19 -1.01
CA ASN A 12 -3.95 29.90 -0.44
C ASN A 12 -3.82 28.86 -1.55
N ARG A 13 -2.74 28.06 -1.54
CA ARG A 13 -2.55 26.96 -2.50
C ARG A 13 -3.51 25.81 -2.18
N THR A 14 -4.43 25.51 -3.09
CA THR A 14 -5.46 24.48 -2.94
C THR A 14 -5.20 23.24 -3.77
N ALA A 15 -4.46 23.36 -4.87
CA ALA A 15 -4.07 22.23 -5.70
C ALA A 15 -2.69 22.45 -6.36
N VAL A 16 -2.14 21.38 -6.91
CA VAL A 16 -0.84 21.36 -7.59
C VAL A 16 -0.94 20.61 -8.92
N LEU A 17 -0.38 21.19 -9.97
CA LEU A 17 -0.21 20.52 -11.26
C LEU A 17 1.20 19.95 -11.34
N LEU A 18 1.29 18.62 -11.45
CA LEU A 18 2.53 17.88 -11.54
C LEU A 18 2.64 17.17 -12.91
N PRO A 19 3.84 17.05 -13.48
CA PRO A 19 4.08 16.08 -14.55
C PRO A 19 3.68 14.68 -14.10
N ILE A 20 3.00 13.92 -14.96
CA ILE A 20 2.50 12.57 -14.62
C ILE A 20 3.59 11.64 -14.06
N LYS A 21 4.82 11.76 -14.58
CA LYS A 21 5.98 10.99 -14.08
C LYS A 21 6.30 11.28 -12.61
N GLN A 22 6.15 12.53 -12.15
CA GLN A 22 6.39 12.89 -10.76
C GLN A 22 5.26 12.42 -9.85
N TYR A 23 4.02 12.54 -10.32
CA TYR A 23 2.85 12.02 -9.61
C TYR A 23 2.95 10.49 -9.41
N ASN A 24 3.24 9.73 -10.46
CA ASN A 24 3.39 8.27 -10.36
C ASN A 24 4.53 7.87 -9.42
N LYS A 25 5.66 8.59 -9.43
CA LYS A 25 6.76 8.36 -8.49
C LYS A 25 6.37 8.64 -7.03
N LEU A 26 5.44 9.58 -6.79
CA LEU A 26 4.90 9.82 -5.46
C LEU A 26 4.00 8.66 -5.01
N LEU A 27 3.15 8.15 -5.92
CA LEU A 27 2.30 6.98 -5.63
C LEU A 27 3.13 5.74 -5.30
N GLU A 28 4.12 5.42 -6.14
CA GLU A 28 5.05 4.30 -5.91
C GLU A 28 5.69 4.37 -4.50
N LYS A 29 6.15 5.58 -4.10
CA LYS A 29 6.72 5.78 -2.77
C LYS A 29 5.71 5.62 -1.63
N LEU A 30 4.45 5.93 -1.87
CA LEU A 30 3.39 5.74 -0.88
C LEU A 30 3.04 4.26 -0.72
N GLU A 31 2.99 3.51 -1.83
CA GLU A 31 2.81 2.06 -1.84
C GLU A 31 3.95 1.37 -1.08
N ASP A 32 5.20 1.73 -1.36
CA ASP A 32 6.37 1.21 -0.62
C ASP A 32 6.25 1.44 0.90
N LEU A 33 5.77 2.62 1.32
CA LEU A 33 5.58 2.95 2.73
C LEU A 33 4.43 2.18 3.36
N GLU A 34 3.37 1.91 2.60
CA GLU A 34 2.23 1.10 3.03
C GLU A 34 2.65 -0.36 3.22
N ASP A 35 3.46 -0.92 2.31
CA ASP A 35 4.02 -2.26 2.44
C ASP A 35 4.88 -2.41 3.71
N VAL A 36 5.74 -1.42 4.00
CA VAL A 36 6.54 -1.40 5.24
C VAL A 36 5.64 -1.35 6.47
N LYS A 37 4.60 -0.51 6.45
CA LYS A 37 3.64 -0.41 7.56
C LYS A 37 2.90 -1.74 7.79
N LEU A 38 2.44 -2.39 6.73
CA LEU A 38 1.77 -3.69 6.80
C LEU A 38 2.71 -4.78 7.32
N TYR A 39 3.97 -4.77 6.89
CA TYR A 39 4.99 -5.68 7.40
C TYR A 39 5.19 -5.48 8.91
N ASP A 40 5.36 -4.25 9.37
CA ASP A 40 5.55 -3.93 10.79
C ASP A 40 4.33 -4.32 11.64
N GLU A 41 3.12 -4.13 11.11
CA GLU A 41 1.88 -4.56 11.76
C GLU A 41 1.81 -6.09 11.88
N ALA A 42 2.08 -6.81 10.79
CA ALA A 42 2.10 -8.27 10.79
C ALA A 42 3.17 -8.81 11.74
N LYS A 43 4.37 -8.20 11.76
CA LYS A 43 5.47 -8.61 12.62
C LYS A 43 5.27 -8.33 14.09
N ARG A 44 4.53 -7.27 14.44
CA ARG A 44 4.21 -6.96 15.83
C ARG A 44 3.42 -8.06 16.52
N ASN A 45 2.57 -8.76 15.77
CA ASN A 45 1.72 -9.84 16.27
C ASN A 45 2.22 -11.24 15.86
N ASP A 46 3.41 -11.35 15.27
CA ASP A 46 4.01 -12.61 14.85
C ASP A 46 4.53 -13.38 16.07
N ASP A 47 3.91 -14.53 16.37
CA ASP A 47 4.31 -15.43 17.46
C ASP A 47 5.46 -16.37 17.05
N GLY A 48 5.94 -16.27 15.81
CA GLY A 48 7.00 -17.11 15.26
C GLY A 48 6.52 -18.52 14.90
N PHE A 49 5.23 -18.83 14.98
CA PHE A 49 4.71 -20.10 14.51
C PHE A 49 4.80 -20.20 12.99
N ARG A 50 5.24 -21.37 12.49
CA ARG A 50 5.48 -21.62 11.06
C ARG A 50 4.98 -23.01 10.71
N ILE A 51 4.35 -23.14 9.55
CA ILE A 51 3.91 -24.41 8.95
C ILE A 51 4.61 -24.62 7.62
N SER A 52 4.66 -25.87 7.14
CA SER A 52 5.18 -26.15 5.81
C SER A 52 4.25 -25.58 4.74
N ILE A 53 4.79 -25.36 3.54
CA ILE A 53 4.01 -24.84 2.41
C ILE A 53 2.90 -25.82 1.99
N GLU A 54 3.16 -27.13 2.11
CA GLU A 54 2.18 -28.17 1.83
C GLU A 54 0.98 -28.08 2.77
N GLU A 55 1.24 -27.92 4.08
CA GLU A 55 0.18 -27.77 5.08
C GLU A 55 -0.60 -26.46 4.89
N ALA A 56 0.10 -25.37 4.57
CA ALA A 56 -0.54 -24.09 4.27
C ALA A 56 -1.51 -24.20 3.08
N PHE A 57 -1.10 -24.84 1.98
CA PHE A 57 -1.97 -25.03 0.83
C PHE A 57 -3.17 -25.92 1.14
N LYS A 58 -2.98 -26.98 1.92
CA LYS A 58 -4.09 -27.83 2.35
C LYS A 58 -5.17 -27.02 3.09
N ILE A 59 -4.77 -26.20 4.07
CA ILE A 59 -5.67 -25.34 4.84
C ILE A 59 -6.41 -24.34 3.92
N ILE A 60 -5.71 -23.72 2.97
CA ILE A 60 -6.30 -22.74 2.05
C ILE A 60 -7.36 -23.40 1.14
N GLU A 61 -7.05 -24.57 0.57
CA GLU A 61 -7.97 -25.28 -0.31
C GLU A 61 -9.19 -25.82 0.42
N GLU A 62 -9.04 -26.29 1.66
CA GLU A 62 -10.17 -26.67 2.51
C GLU A 62 -11.10 -25.48 2.76
N LYS A 63 -10.56 -24.30 3.12
CA LYS A 63 -11.35 -23.07 3.31
C LYS A 63 -12.10 -22.66 2.04
N ARG A 64 -11.46 -22.73 0.87
CA ARG A 64 -12.10 -22.40 -0.43
C ARG A 64 -13.26 -23.34 -0.77
N LYS A 65 -13.16 -24.62 -0.42
CA LYS A 65 -14.24 -25.59 -0.61
C LYS A 65 -15.42 -25.34 0.31
N MET A 66 -15.18 -24.93 1.55
CA MET A 66 -16.24 -24.63 2.53
C MET A 66 -16.97 -23.31 2.24
N ALA A 67 -16.35 -22.40 1.48
CA ALA A 67 -16.97 -21.15 1.05
C ALA A 67 -17.84 -21.28 -0.23
N LYS A 68 -17.93 -22.48 -0.81
CA LYS A 68 -18.84 -22.83 -1.90
C LYS A 68 -20.06 -23.58 -1.37
#